data_AF-A0A3B0CLZ7-F1
#
_entry.id   AF-A0A3B0CLZ7-F1
#
_cell.length_a   1.000
_cell.length_b   1.000
_cell.length_c   1.000
_cell.angle_alpha   90.00
_cell.angle_beta   90.00
_cell.angle_gamma   90.00
#
_symmetry.space_group_name_H-M   'P 1'
#
loop_
_entity.id
_entity.type
_entity.pdbx_description
1 polymer ?
#
loop_
_entity_poly.entity_id
_entity_poly.type
_entity_poly.pdbx_seq_one_letter_code
_entity_poly.pdbx_strand_id
1 'polypeptide(L)' 'MEDLVRLKQTMLNITHELLSGCRFCVQIASDCDDRTPVHCVKYSGCAIPVQINAATCLSCQEYKKNAKRQEKPEIATSS' A
#
# COMPACT_ATOMS: atom_id res chain seq x y z
N MET A 1 27.81 0.85 1.69
CA MET A 1 26.73 0.74 2.71
C MET A 1 25.56 1.65 2.35
N GLU A 2 25.83 2.86 1.86
CA GLU A 2 24.81 3.81 1.39
C GLU A 2 23.92 3.27 0.26
N ASP A 3 24.48 2.50 -0.69
CA ASP A 3 23.68 1.93 -1.79
C ASP A 3 22.60 0.95 -1.32
N LEU A 4 22.89 0.18 -0.28
CA LEU A 4 21.94 -0.77 0.29
C LEU A 4 20.78 -0.03 0.97
N VAL A 5 21.09 1.03 1.72
CA VAL A 5 20.08 1.88 2.38
C VAL A 5 19.20 2.56 1.32
N ARG A 6 19.81 3.12 0.26
CA ARG A 6 19.08 3.70 -0.88
C ARG A 6 18.17 2.68 -1.56
N LEU A 7 18.66 1.45 -1.77
CA LEU A 7 17.86 0.37 -2.37
C LEU A 7 16.66 0.01 -1.49
N LYS A 8 16.87 -0.17 -0.19
CA LYS A 8 15.78 -0.44 0.77
C LYS A 8 14.75 0.68 0.77
N GLN A 9 15.19 1.94 0.79
CA GLN A 9 14.28 3.09 0.74
C GLN A 9 13.48 3.11 -0.57
N THR A 10 14.11 2.83 -1.71
CA THR A 10 13.42 2.73 -3.01
C THR A 10 12.38 1.61 -3.00
N MET A 11 12.70 0.45 -2.44
CA MET A 11 11.74 -0.67 -2.31
C MET A 11 10.56 -0.31 -1.41
N LEU A 12 10.80 0.45 -0.33
CA LEU A 12 9.75 0.95 0.53
C LEU A 12 8.84 1.93 -0.22
N ASN A 13 9.41 2.89 -0.95
CA ASN A 13 8.64 3.85 -1.76
C ASN A 13 7.75 3.14 -2.81
N ILE A 14 8.30 2.12 -3.50
CA ILE A 14 7.53 1.29 -4.44
C ILE A 14 6.39 0.55 -3.71
N THR A 15 6.64 0.07 -2.49
CA THR A 15 5.60 -0.58 -1.66
C THR A 15 4.46 0.39 -1.34
N HIS A 16 4.78 1.64 -0.99
CA HIS A 16 3.77 2.69 -0.77
C HIS A 16 2.92 2.94 -2.03
N GLU A 17 3.55 3.09 -3.20
CA GLU A 17 2.84 3.30 -4.46
C GLU A 17 1.92 2.13 -4.81
N LEU A 18 2.45 0.89 -4.77
CA LEU A 18 1.70 -0.32 -5.12
C LEU A 18 0.49 -0.54 -4.22
N LEU A 19 0.62 -0.27 -2.92
CA LEU A 19 -0.40 -0.56 -1.92
C LEU A 19 -1.32 0.62 -1.62
N SER A 20 -1.04 1.81 -2.17
CA SER A 20 -1.86 3.03 -2.00
C SER A 20 -3.36 2.81 -2.28
N GLY A 21 -3.69 1.91 -3.20
CA GLY A 21 -5.07 1.55 -3.55
C GLY A 21 -5.72 0.50 -2.65
N CYS A 22 -5.01 -0.10 -1.70
CA CYS A 22 -5.54 -1.18 -0.88
C CYS A 22 -6.47 -0.65 0.21
N ARG A 23 -7.76 -1.04 0.17
CA ARG A 23 -8.77 -0.59 1.15
C ARG A 23 -8.58 -1.12 2.57
N PHE A 24 -7.71 -2.10 2.76
CA PHE A 24 -7.44 -2.69 4.08
C PHE A 24 -6.16 -2.19 4.73
N CYS A 25 -5.28 -1.53 3.96
CA CYS A 25 -4.08 -0.90 4.52
C CYS A 25 -4.49 0.36 5.29
N VAL A 26 -4.04 0.44 6.54
CA VAL A 26 -4.26 1.60 7.40
C VAL A 26 -3.04 2.50 7.40
N GLN A 27 -1.85 1.91 7.41
CA GLN A 27 -0.58 2.61 7.42
C GLN A 27 0.51 1.74 6.80
N ILE A 28 1.49 2.37 6.16
CA ILE A 28 2.75 1.74 5.77
C ILE A 28 3.86 2.51 6.48
N ALA A 29 4.72 1.81 7.22
CA ALA A 29 5.82 2.39 7.96
C ALA A 29 6.79 3.14 7.02
N SER A 30 7.54 4.08 7.59
CA SER A 30 8.55 4.86 6.86
C SER A 30 9.97 4.30 7.06
N ASP A 31 10.15 3.36 7.99
CA ASP A 31 11.42 2.70 8.24
C ASP A 31 11.67 1.59 7.20
N CYS A 32 12.76 1.73 6.44
CA CYS A 32 13.15 0.79 5.39
C CYS A 32 13.79 -0.50 5.92
N ASP A 33 14.09 -0.57 7.21
CA ASP A 33 14.57 -1.78 7.87
C ASP A 33 13.44 -2.64 8.46
N ASP A 34 12.20 -2.14 8.47
CA ASP A 34 11.03 -2.90 8.92
C ASP A 34 10.70 -4.03 7.92
N ARG A 35 10.65 -5.27 8.42
CA ARG A 35 10.32 -6.47 7.63
C ARG A 35 8.83 -6.61 7.37
N THR A 36 7.99 -5.97 8.17
CA THR A 36 6.53 -6.02 8.10
C THR A 36 5.93 -4.60 8.14
N PRO A 37 6.27 -3.74 7.17
CA PRO A 37 5.96 -2.32 7.23
C PRO A 37 4.46 -2.03 7.07
N VAL A 38 3.64 -2.98 6.64
CA VAL A 38 2.24 -2.75 6.28
C VAL A 38 1.34 -3.07 7.47
N HIS A 39 0.62 -2.07 7.98
CA HIS A 39 -0.46 -2.25 8.94
C HIS A 39 -1.77 -2.46 8.19
N CYS A 40 -2.34 -3.66 8.28
CA CYS A 40 -3.48 -4.06 7.48
C CYS A 40 -4.52 -4.80 8.33
N VAL A 41 -5.80 -4.51 8.13
CA VAL A 41 -6.89 -5.16 8.88
C VAL A 41 -7.37 -6.47 8.23
N LYS A 42 -6.99 -6.74 6.97
CA LYS A 42 -7.51 -7.87 6.17
C LYS A 42 -7.38 -9.23 6.86
N TYR A 43 -6.27 -9.44 7.57
CA TYR A 43 -5.90 -10.74 8.15
C TYR A 43 -6.07 -10.80 9.67
N SER A 44 -6.55 -9.73 10.31
CA SER A 44 -6.60 -9.64 11.77
C SER A 44 -7.73 -10.44 12.42
N GLY A 45 -8.73 -10.88 11.64
CA GLY A 45 -9.96 -11.50 12.16
C GLY A 45 -10.84 -10.57 13.01
N CYS A 46 -10.45 -9.30 13.16
CA CYS A 46 -11.13 -8.27 13.94
C CYS A 46 -10.94 -6.89 13.28
N ALA A 47 -11.19 -5.80 14.01
CA ALA A 47 -10.99 -4.43 13.51
C ALA A 47 -9.61 -3.84 13.85
N ILE A 48 -8.69 -4.64 14.41
CA ILE A 48 -7.37 -4.19 14.88
C ILE A 48 -6.34 -4.44 13.77
N PRO A 49 -5.59 -3.43 13.29
CA PRO A 49 -4.57 -3.63 12.27
C PRO A 49 -3.45 -4.57 12.75
N VAL A 50 -3.00 -5.48 11.88
CA VAL A 50 -1.82 -6.32 12.11
C VAL A 50 -0.69 -5.92 11.17
N GLN A 51 0.56 -6.12 11.60
CA GLN A 51 1.73 -5.88 10.78
C GLN A 51 1.98 -7.08 9.85
N ILE A 52 2.12 -6.81 8.57
CA ILE A 52 2.42 -7.80 7.53
C ILE A 52 3.48 -7.25 6.57
N ASN A 53 4.15 -8.15 5.86
CA ASN A 53 5.05 -7.75 4.78
C ASN A 53 4.26 -7.41 3.50
N ALA A 54 4.93 -6.73 2.56
CA ALA A 54 4.32 -6.31 1.29
C ALA A 54 3.78 -7.49 0.48
N ALA A 55 4.49 -8.62 0.43
CA ALA A 55 4.06 -9.81 -0.32
C ALA A 55 2.74 -10.38 0.20
N THR A 56 2.57 -10.45 1.52
CA THR A 56 1.32 -10.86 2.18
C THR A 56 0.19 -9.88 1.89
N CYS A 57 0.45 -8.58 1.81
CA CYS A 57 -0.58 -7.62 1.41
C CYS A 57 -0.99 -7.78 -0.06
N LEU A 58 -0.01 -7.96 -0.95
CA LEU A 58 -0.24 -8.10 -2.40
C LEU A 58 -1.06 -9.34 -2.76
N SER A 59 -1.02 -10.40 -1.94
CA SER A 59 -1.76 -11.64 -2.23
C SER A 59 -3.29 -11.45 -2.25
N CYS A 60 -3.83 -10.46 -1.53
CA CYS A 60 -5.27 -10.18 -1.53
C CYS A 60 -5.75 -9.41 -2.79
N GLN A 61 -4.82 -8.84 -3.56
CA GLN A 61 -5.07 -8.10 -4.80
C GLN A 61 -6.02 -6.89 -4.69
N GLU A 62 -6.37 -6.45 -3.48
CA GLU A 62 -7.33 -5.37 -3.26
C GLU A 62 -6.84 -4.03 -3.84
N TYR A 63 -5.52 -3.81 -3.83
CA TYR A 63 -4.88 -2.62 -4.41
C TYR A 63 -5.25 -2.38 -5.88
N LYS A 64 -5.54 -3.45 -6.65
CA LYS A 64 -5.94 -3.35 -8.06
C LYS A 64 -7.34 -2.77 -8.26
N LYS A 65 -8.21 -2.83 -7.23
CA LYS A 65 -9.62 -2.43 -7.37
C LYS A 65 -9.78 -0.90 -7.35
N ASN A 66 -8.87 -0.17 -6.68
CA ASN A 66 -8.86 1.29 -6.70
C ASN A 66 -8.18 1.88 -7.94
N ALA A 67 -7.27 1.16 -8.61
CA ALA A 67 -6.66 1.63 -9.85
C ALA A 67 -7.70 1.91 -10.96
N LYS A 68 -8.84 1.20 -10.94
CA LYS A 68 -9.95 1.42 -11.88
C LYS A 68 -10.81 2.65 -11.59
N ARG A 69 -10.60 3.32 -10.44
CA ARG A 69 -11.43 4.46 -10.01
C ARG A 69 -10.93 5.81 -10.53
N GLN A 70 -9.75 5.85 -11.15
CA GLN A 70 -9.13 7.09 -11.67
C GLN A 70 -9.53 7.44 -13.13
N GLU A 71 -10.40 6.67 -13.79
CA GLU A 71 -10.79 6.89 -15.20
C GLU A 71 -12.16 7.59 -15.39
N LYS A 72 -12.67 8.38 -14.43
CA LYS A 72 -13.83 9.24 -14.71
C LYS A 72 -13.38 10.69 -14.92
N PRO A 73 -13.26 11.18 -16.17
CA PRO A 73 -13.15 12.61 -16.40
C PRO A 73 -14.47 13.27 -16.01
N GLU A 74 -14.42 14.16 -15.01
CA GLU A 74 -15.51 15.08 -14.70
C GLU A 74 -15.61 16.12 -15.82
N ILE A 75 -16.32 15.77 -16.89
CA ILE A 75 -16.90 16.78 -17.79
C ILE A 75 -18.28 17.10 -17.23
N ALA A 76 -18.34 18.12 -16.39
CA ALA A 76 -19.59 18.81 -16.06
C ALA A 76 -19.56 20.17 -16.74
N THR A 77 -19.89 20.19 -18.03
CA THR A 77 -20.33 21.38 -18.75
C THR A 77 -21.86 21.37 -18.74
N SER A 78 -22.47 22.34 -18.09
CA SER A 78 -23.87 22.79 -18.22
C SER A 78 -24.08 23.86 -17.16
N SER A 79 -24.61 25.06 -17.42
CA SER A 79 -25.09 25.76 -18.62
C SER A 79 -25.03 27.25 -18.31
#